data_AF-A0A068LNA1-F1
#
_entry.id   AF-A0A068LNA1-F1
#
_cell.length_a   1.000
_cell.length_b   1.000
_cell.length_c   1.000
_cell.angle_alpha   90.00
_cell.angle_beta   90.00
_cell.angle_gamma   90.00
#
_symmetry.space_group_name_H-M   'P 1'
#
loop_
_entity.id
_entity.type
_entity.pdbx_description
1 polymer ?
#
loop_
_entity_poly.entity_id
_entity_poly.type
_entity_poly.pdbx_seq_one_letter_code
_entity_poly.pdbx_strand_id
1 'polypeptide(L)' 'MISRRTVEHHISSIIRKLEVDSRVGAAVKAVKLGLLDY' A
#
# COMPACT_ATOMS: atom_id res chain seq x y z
N MET A 1 2.13 -11.55 -15.22
CA MET A 1 1.89 -10.10 -15.31
C MET A 1 0.45 -9.83 -14.92
N ILE A 2 0.18 -8.93 -13.96
CA ILE A 2 -1.18 -8.70 -13.42
C ILE A 2 -1.81 -7.45 -14.03
N SER A 3 -3.14 -7.43 -14.12
CA SER A 3 -3.88 -6.28 -14.68
C SER A 3 -3.76 -5.06 -13.76
N ARG A 4 -3.89 -3.86 -14.34
CA ARG A 4 -3.95 -2.61 -13.56
C ARG A 4 -5.05 -2.66 -12.51
N ARG A 5 -6.23 -3.21 -12.84
CA ARG A 5 -7.36 -3.35 -11.90
C ARG A 5 -7.02 -4.24 -10.70
N THR A 6 -6.24 -5.29 -10.92
CA THR A 6 -5.75 -6.18 -9.84
C THR A 6 -4.81 -5.43 -8.90
N VAL A 7 -3.89 -4.62 -9.44
CA VAL A 7 -2.98 -3.78 -8.64
C VAL A 7 -3.78 -2.78 -7.79
N GLU A 8 -4.75 -2.10 -8.40
CA GLU A 8 -5.63 -1.14 -7.72
C GLU A 8 -6.39 -1.78 -6.55
N HIS A 9 -6.91 -2.98 -6.74
CA HIS A 9 -7.58 -3.73 -5.68
C HIS A 9 -6.64 -4.04 -4.49
N HIS A 10 -5.40 -4.45 -4.77
CA HIS A 10 -4.40 -4.67 -3.72
C HIS A 10 -4.05 -3.37 -2.98
N ILE A 11 -3.89 -2.27 -3.70
CA ILE A 11 -3.62 -0.95 -3.11
C ILE A 11 -4.76 -0.55 -2.15
N SER A 12 -6.03 -0.69 -2.55
CA SER A 12 -7.17 -0.41 -1.66
C SER A 12 -7.15 -1.27 -0.40
N SER A 13 -6.79 -2.55 -0.52
CA SER A 13 -6.65 -3.46 0.62
C SER A 13 -5.54 -3.01 1.57
N ILE A 14 -4.39 -2.60 1.03
CA ILE A 14 -3.24 -2.11 1.80
C ILE A 14 -3.58 -0.82 2.53
N ILE A 15 -4.21 0.15 1.84
CA ILE A 15 -4.68 1.42 2.41
C ILE A 15 -5.58 1.17 3.63
N ARG A 16 -6.54 0.25 3.52
CA ARG A 16 -7.42 -0.13 4.63
C ARG A 16 -6.68 -0.82 5.77
N LYS A 17 -5.79 -1.78 5.48
CA LYS A 17 -5.02 -2.52 6.49
C LYS A 17 -4.03 -1.63 7.25
N LEU A 18 -3.49 -0.62 6.56
CA LEU A 18 -2.56 0.34 7.15
C LEU A 18 -3.28 1.56 7.71
N GLU A 19 -4.61 1.66 7.64
CA GLU A 19 -5.38 2.80 8.17
C GLU A 19 -4.81 4.16 7.72
N VAL A 20 -4.70 4.35 6.41
CA VAL A 20 -4.24 5.59 5.76
C VAL A 20 -5.18 5.96 4.62
N ASP A 21 -5.11 7.19 4.12
CA ASP A 21 -6.03 7.68 3.08
C ASP A 21 -5.42 7.76 1.68
N SER A 22 -4.13 7.42 1.52
CA SER A 22 -3.44 7.56 0.25
C SER A 22 -2.34 6.52 0.03
N ARG A 23 -1.95 6.34 -1.24
CA ARG A 23 -0.85 5.44 -1.62
C ARG A 23 0.49 5.88 -1.05
N VAL A 24 0.74 7.19 -1.04
CA VAL A 24 1.97 7.76 -0.47
C VAL A 24 1.98 7.53 1.05
N GLY A 25 0.85 7.75 1.72
CA GLY A 25 0.70 7.44 3.14
C GLY A 25 0.97 5.97 3.45
N ALA A 26 0.47 5.06 2.60
CA ALA A 26 0.72 3.63 2.75
C ALA A 26 2.21 3.28 2.61
N ALA A 27 2.91 3.85 1.63
CA ALA A 27 4.34 3.64 1.44
C ALA A 27 5.17 4.17 2.62
N VAL A 28 4.91 5.40 3.06
CA VAL A 28 5.61 6.02 4.20
C VAL A 28 5.35 5.24 5.50
N LYS A 29 4.10 4.83 5.76
CA LYS A 29 3.77 4.05 6.95
C LYS A 29 4.41 2.67 6.92
N ALA A 30 4.42 2.00 5.77
CA ALA A 30 5.09 0.71 5.61
C ALA A 30 6.60 0.78 5.88
N VAL A 31 7.28 1.84 5.41
CA VAL A 31 8.69 2.11 5.75
C VAL A 31 8.88 2.33 7.25
N LYS A 32 8.05 3.19 7.88
CA LYS A 32 8.13 3.44 9.33
C LYS A 32 7.90 2.19 10.17
N LEU A 33 7.13 1.23 9.66
CA LEU A 33 6.85 -0.05 10.31
C LEU A 33 7.92 -1.13 10.01
N GLY A 34 8.91 -0.85 9.15
CA GLY A 34 9.90 -1.84 8.72
C GLY A 34 9.31 -2.96 7.85
N LEU A 35 8.18 -2.71 7.16
CA LEU A 35 7.54 -3.66 6.24
C LEU A 35 8.10 -3.57 4.81
N LEU A 36 8.84 -2.50 4.52
CA LEU A 36 9.51 -2.26 3.25
C LEU A 36 10.93 -1.79 3.54
N ASP A 37 11.90 -2.47 2.93
CA ASP A 37 13.29 -2.05 2.86
C ASP A 37 13.54 -1.31 1.54
N TYR A 38 14.50 -0.38 1.56
CA TYR A 38 15.00 0.34 0.40
C TYR A 38 16.53 0.36 0.41
#